data_AF-A0A0H4VKL8-F1
#
_entry.id   AF-A0A0H4VKL8-F1
#
_cell.length_a   1.000
_cell.length_b   1.000
_cell.length_c   1.000
_cell.angle_alpha   90.00
_cell.angle_beta   90.00
_cell.angle_gamma   90.00
#
_symmetry.space_group_name_H-M   'P 1'
#
loop_
_entity.id
_entity.type
_entity.pdbx_description
1 polymer ?
#
loop_
_entity_poly.entity_id
_entity_poly.type
_entity_poly.pdbx_seq_one_letter_code
_entity_poly.pdbx_strand_id
1 'polypeptide(L)'
;MAIATTLALAAPAGLFAQDIAAADHKGAVEEADARPVVALMGTIPIYWGEAAGFDELLSGGTPAHWAREVLERSVKLAPLDYLSQSSLAQYHYLLLAQPRGLSAEENVALDSWVRDGGKLVMFTDPMMTGESRFHVGDRRRPQDVALLSPILGHWGLELRYDTAQQDGLHMRQVADQPYPVNQAGELAEAEGGNRTCSLENEGLFARCNIGDGSALIVADAALLDLEGPHIGGETSLMRIIAQGLGILREDSGPEEEFQP
;
A
#
# COMPACT_ATOMS: atom_id res chain seq x y z
N MET A 1 12.31 -48.30 75.73
CA MET A 1 11.79 -48.12 77.09
C MET A 1 12.66 -47.09 77.79
N ALA A 2 12.08 -45.91 78.09
CA ALA A 2 12.56 -44.85 79.01
C ALA A 2 13.90 -44.12 78.68
N ILE A 3 14.19 -42.85 78.98
CA ILE A 3 13.56 -41.57 79.39
C ILE A 3 14.75 -40.56 79.52
N ALA A 4 14.47 -39.24 79.56
CA ALA A 4 15.29 -38.10 80.05
C ALA A 4 16.06 -37.31 78.97
N THR A 5 15.73 -36.07 78.60
CA THR A 5 15.43 -34.79 79.30
C THR A 5 16.69 -33.99 79.70
N THR A 6 16.97 -32.89 78.98
CA THR A 6 17.58 -31.62 79.45
C THR A 6 17.35 -30.55 78.35
N LEU A 7 16.56 -29.48 78.52
CA LEU A 7 16.79 -28.19 79.22
C LEU A 7 18.08 -27.48 78.73
N ALA A 8 18.19 -26.20 78.36
CA ALA A 8 17.36 -25.09 77.89
C ALA A 8 18.32 -23.92 77.53
N LEU A 9 17.78 -22.86 76.91
CA LEU A 9 18.23 -21.43 76.89
C LEU A 9 19.26 -20.90 75.85
N ALA A 10 18.72 -20.00 75.00
CA ALA A 10 19.15 -18.61 74.70
C ALA A 10 20.53 -18.38 74.02
N ALA A 11 20.75 -17.47 73.06
CA ALA A 11 20.03 -16.30 72.54
C ALA A 11 20.61 -15.96 71.13
N PRO A 12 19.97 -15.06 70.34
CA PRO A 12 20.24 -14.85 68.92
C PRO A 12 21.28 -13.73 68.67
N ALA A 13 22.05 -13.85 67.59
CA ALA A 13 22.78 -12.74 66.98
C ALA A 13 22.58 -12.83 65.47
N GLY A 14 21.94 -11.81 64.92
CA GLY A 14 21.43 -11.78 63.56
C GLY A 14 22.41 -11.29 62.50
N LEU A 15 21.80 -11.14 61.32
CA LEU A 15 22.22 -10.39 60.13
C LEU A 15 23.46 -10.93 59.41
N PHE A 16 23.25 -11.51 58.22
CA PHE A 16 23.26 -10.81 56.92
C PHE A 16 22.88 -11.83 55.83
N ALA A 17 21.60 -11.93 55.49
CA ALA A 17 21.19 -12.58 54.24
C ALA A 17 21.16 -11.50 53.17
N GLN A 18 22.09 -11.57 52.23
CA GLN A 18 22.07 -10.77 51.02
C GLN A 18 21.01 -11.36 50.10
N ASP A 19 19.97 -10.58 49.82
CA ASP A 19 18.98 -10.89 48.78
C ASP A 19 19.69 -10.93 47.43
N ILE A 20 19.82 -12.14 46.89
CA ILE A 20 20.24 -12.35 45.51
C ILE A 20 19.00 -12.05 44.66
N ALA A 21 18.89 -10.80 44.20
CA ALA A 21 17.87 -10.40 43.24
C ALA A 21 18.02 -11.27 41.99
N ALA A 22 17.05 -12.16 41.78
CA ALA A 22 16.88 -12.86 40.53
C ALA A 22 16.58 -11.82 39.45
N ALA A 23 17.56 -11.57 38.58
CA ALA A 23 17.36 -10.81 37.36
C ALA A 23 16.43 -11.63 36.45
N ASP A 24 15.16 -11.25 36.47
CA ASP A 24 14.13 -11.73 35.56
C ASP A 24 14.49 -11.23 34.15
N HIS A 25 15.30 -12.00 33.42
CA HIS A 25 15.52 -11.82 31.99
C HIS A 25 14.24 -12.22 31.26
N LYS A 26 13.21 -11.38 31.37
CA LYS A 26 12.09 -11.36 30.45
C LYS A 26 12.67 -11.00 29.08
N GLY A 27 12.88 -12.01 28.25
CA GLY A 27 13.15 -11.81 26.84
C GLY A 27 12.09 -10.86 26.30
N ALA A 28 12.53 -9.72 25.78
CA ALA A 28 11.69 -8.87 24.97
C ALA A 28 11.25 -9.73 23.78
N VAL A 29 10.02 -10.22 23.83
CA VAL A 29 9.34 -10.72 22.65
C VAL A 29 9.28 -9.53 21.72
N GLU A 30 10.05 -9.57 20.64
CA GLU A 30 9.95 -8.64 19.52
C GLU A 30 8.46 -8.59 19.16
N GLU A 31 7.79 -7.49 19.47
CA GLU A 31 6.37 -7.31 19.14
C GLU A 31 6.25 -7.56 17.65
N ALA A 32 5.63 -8.68 17.29
CA ALA A 32 5.46 -9.07 15.90
C ALA A 32 4.69 -7.93 15.24
N ASP A 33 5.40 -7.17 14.42
CA ASP A 33 4.89 -5.95 13.83
C ASP A 33 3.60 -6.26 13.06
N ALA A 34 2.49 -5.78 13.62
CA ALA A 34 1.12 -6.16 13.27
C ALA A 34 0.61 -5.45 12.02
N ARG A 35 1.43 -4.61 11.37
CA ARG A 35 1.06 -3.90 10.14
C ARG A 35 0.67 -4.91 9.03
N PRO A 36 -0.43 -4.67 8.30
CA PRO A 36 -0.82 -5.49 7.16
C PRO A 36 0.26 -5.48 6.08
N VAL A 37 0.47 -6.61 5.42
CA VAL A 37 1.41 -6.74 4.30
C VAL A 37 0.69 -6.43 2.99
N VAL A 38 1.17 -5.44 2.26
CA VAL A 38 0.66 -5.03 0.95
C VAL A 38 1.70 -5.39 -0.10
N ALA A 39 1.32 -6.30 -1.00
CA ALA A 39 2.11 -6.58 -2.18
C ALA A 39 2.16 -5.35 -3.09
N LEU A 40 3.31 -5.07 -3.69
CA LEU A 40 3.53 -3.90 -4.54
C LEU A 40 4.16 -4.33 -5.85
N MET A 41 3.50 -4.03 -6.97
CA MET A 41 4.08 -4.14 -8.31
C MET A 41 3.83 -2.84 -9.06
N GLY A 42 4.79 -2.37 -9.84
CA GLY A 42 4.62 -1.14 -10.60
C GLY A 42 5.87 -0.75 -11.36
N THR A 43 5.73 0.20 -12.27
CA THR A 43 6.89 0.82 -12.94
C THR A 43 7.30 2.12 -12.25
N ILE A 44 6.42 2.71 -11.43
CA ILE A 44 6.80 3.78 -10.50
C ILE A 44 7.70 3.16 -9.42
N PRO A 45 8.92 3.67 -9.21
CA PRO A 45 9.91 3.00 -8.38
C PRO A 45 9.71 3.32 -6.89
N ILE A 46 8.53 3.00 -6.36
CA ILE A 46 8.15 3.29 -4.97
C ILE A 46 9.16 2.64 -4.00
N TYR A 47 9.46 1.35 -4.17
CA TYR A 47 10.28 0.62 -3.20
C TYR A 47 11.77 0.98 -3.26
N TRP A 48 12.33 1.10 -4.46
CA TRP A 48 13.78 1.22 -4.67
C TRP A 48 14.26 2.63 -5.04
N GLY A 49 13.33 3.57 -5.28
CA GLY A 49 13.65 4.85 -5.92
C GLY A 49 14.24 4.66 -7.32
N GLU A 50 14.71 5.74 -7.93
CA GLU A 50 15.35 5.65 -9.26
C GLU A 50 16.75 5.02 -9.23
N ALA A 51 17.09 4.08 -8.34
CA ALA A 51 18.45 3.54 -8.23
C ALA A 51 18.91 2.88 -9.55
N ALA A 52 20.11 3.21 -10.05
CA ALA A 52 20.60 2.71 -11.33
C ALA A 52 21.05 1.24 -11.24
N GLY A 53 21.37 0.77 -10.04
CA GLY A 53 21.79 -0.60 -9.79
C GLY A 53 21.98 -0.87 -8.31
N PHE A 54 22.36 -2.11 -7.99
CA PHE A 54 22.53 -2.58 -6.62
C PHE A 54 23.60 -1.80 -5.85
N ASP A 55 24.68 -1.37 -6.52
CA ASP A 55 25.74 -0.57 -5.90
C ASP A 55 25.25 0.78 -5.38
N GLU A 56 24.39 1.46 -6.15
CA GLU A 56 23.82 2.76 -5.75
C GLU A 56 22.82 2.59 -4.60
N LEU A 57 22.01 1.52 -4.63
CA LEU A 57 21.10 1.16 -3.56
C LEU A 57 21.85 0.89 -2.24
N LEU A 58 22.94 0.13 -2.29
CA LEU A 58 23.77 -0.17 -1.11
C LEU A 58 24.50 1.06 -0.58
N SER A 59 24.89 1.98 -1.47
CA SER A 59 25.56 3.22 -1.07
C SER A 59 24.62 4.21 -0.37
N GLY A 60 23.30 3.98 -0.42
CA GLY A 60 22.28 4.88 0.13
C GLY A 60 22.17 6.22 -0.61
N GLY A 61 22.75 6.31 -1.81
CA GLY A 61 22.85 7.55 -2.58
C GLY A 61 21.57 7.96 -3.31
N THR A 62 20.60 7.05 -3.46
CA THR A 62 19.30 7.34 -4.09
C THR A 62 18.23 7.51 -3.01
N PRO A 63 17.57 8.67 -2.93
CA PRO A 63 16.43 8.84 -2.02
C PRO A 63 15.30 7.89 -2.43
N ALA A 64 14.68 7.25 -1.43
CA ALA A 64 13.48 6.47 -1.65
C ALA A 64 12.34 7.38 -2.13
N HIS A 65 11.41 6.81 -2.88
CA HIS A 65 10.19 7.51 -3.26
C HIS A 65 9.40 7.94 -2.03
N TRP A 66 8.92 9.19 -1.96
CA TRP A 66 8.20 9.72 -0.80
C TRP A 66 7.00 8.85 -0.37
N ALA A 67 6.27 8.30 -1.35
CA ALA A 67 5.14 7.40 -1.12
C ALA A 67 5.51 6.17 -0.29
N ARG A 68 6.74 5.65 -0.39
CA ARG A 68 7.19 4.51 0.43
C ARG A 68 7.15 4.86 1.90
N GLU A 69 7.74 5.99 2.27
CA GLU A 69 7.78 6.45 3.66
C GLU A 69 6.36 6.64 4.20
N VAL A 70 5.47 7.23 3.40
CA VAL A 70 4.06 7.44 3.77
C VAL A 70 3.32 6.12 3.97
N LEU A 71 3.42 5.19 3.03
CA LEU A 71 2.78 3.87 3.09
C LEU A 71 3.29 3.06 4.28
N GLU A 72 4.61 3.03 4.49
CA GLU A 72 5.23 2.24 5.55
C GLU A 72 4.88 2.76 6.96
N ARG A 73 4.27 3.95 7.12
CA ARG A 73 3.69 4.37 8.42
C ARG A 73 2.59 3.42 8.89
N SER A 74 1.88 2.75 7.98
CA SER A 74 0.72 1.92 8.32
C SER A 74 0.75 0.50 7.75
N VAL A 75 1.56 0.23 6.73
CA VAL A 75 1.63 -1.09 6.08
C VAL A 75 3.07 -1.58 5.95
N LYS A 76 3.24 -2.88 5.68
CA LYS A 76 4.52 -3.45 5.22
C LYS A 76 4.44 -3.64 3.71
N LEU A 77 5.35 -3.03 2.96
CA LEU A 77 5.41 -3.23 1.51
C LEU A 77 6.22 -4.49 1.17
N ALA A 78 5.66 -5.34 0.33
CA ALA A 78 6.31 -6.53 -0.23
C ALA A 78 6.41 -6.39 -1.76
N PRO A 79 7.59 -6.09 -2.32
CA PRO A 79 7.73 -5.90 -3.76
C PRO A 79 7.52 -7.22 -4.54
N LEU A 80 6.86 -7.12 -5.69
CA LEU A 80 6.60 -8.20 -6.64
C LEU A 80 6.94 -7.79 -8.07
N ASP A 81 7.56 -8.72 -8.81
CA ASP A 81 7.91 -8.51 -10.22
C ASP A 81 6.97 -9.28 -11.19
N TYR A 82 6.20 -10.25 -10.67
CA TYR A 82 5.35 -11.14 -11.46
C TYR A 82 4.07 -11.56 -10.71
N LEU A 83 2.93 -11.53 -11.42
CA LEU A 83 1.63 -11.92 -10.88
C LEU A 83 1.28 -13.36 -11.28
N SER A 84 1.67 -14.32 -10.46
CA SER A 84 1.23 -15.72 -10.57
C SER A 84 0.27 -16.04 -9.44
N GLN A 85 -0.51 -17.11 -9.59
CA GLN A 85 -1.33 -17.62 -8.51
C GLN A 85 -0.49 -17.90 -7.24
N SER A 86 0.71 -18.46 -7.41
CA SER A 86 1.61 -18.76 -6.29
C SER A 86 2.20 -17.52 -5.61
N SER A 87 2.55 -16.48 -6.37
CA SER A 87 3.12 -15.25 -5.79
C SER A 87 2.06 -14.43 -5.07
N LEU A 88 0.81 -14.45 -5.56
CA LEU A 88 -0.33 -13.74 -4.98
C LEU A 88 -0.97 -14.46 -3.78
N ALA A 89 -0.92 -15.80 -3.70
CA ALA A 89 -1.64 -16.58 -2.69
C ALA A 89 -1.29 -16.23 -1.22
N GLN A 90 -0.11 -15.68 -0.98
CA GLN A 90 0.33 -15.26 0.36
C GLN A 90 -0.14 -13.85 0.76
N TYR A 91 -0.76 -13.11 -0.16
CA TYR A 91 -1.16 -11.72 0.06
C TYR A 91 -2.67 -11.55 -0.08
N HIS A 92 -3.23 -10.72 0.80
CA HIS A 92 -4.63 -10.28 0.70
C HIS A 92 -4.77 -8.91 0.04
N TYR A 93 -3.69 -8.12 0.03
CA TYR A 93 -3.68 -6.74 -0.45
C TYR A 93 -2.63 -6.56 -1.55
N LEU A 94 -3.00 -5.89 -2.63
CA LEU A 94 -2.14 -5.57 -3.75
C LEU A 94 -2.28 -4.10 -4.15
N LEU A 95 -1.14 -3.42 -4.29
CA LEU A 95 -1.01 -2.11 -4.89
C LEU A 95 -0.30 -2.26 -6.24
N LEU A 96 -1.00 -1.88 -7.31
CA LEU A 96 -0.44 -1.75 -8.65
C LEU A 96 -0.20 -0.27 -8.97
N ALA A 97 1.07 0.15 -9.04
CA ALA A 97 1.45 1.54 -9.28
C ALA A 97 2.01 1.71 -10.70
N GLN A 98 1.14 2.08 -11.65
CA GLN A 98 1.45 2.14 -13.09
C GLN A 98 2.14 0.85 -13.57
N PRO A 99 1.48 -0.31 -13.49
CA PRO A 99 2.10 -1.56 -13.89
C PRO A 99 2.38 -1.57 -15.40
N ARG A 100 3.42 -2.31 -15.79
CA ARG A 100 3.63 -2.69 -17.19
C ARG A 100 2.43 -3.49 -17.73
N GLY A 101 2.38 -3.67 -19.05
CA GLY A 101 1.48 -4.63 -19.67
C GLY A 101 1.58 -6.01 -19.01
N LEU A 102 0.43 -6.55 -18.62
CA LEU A 102 0.32 -7.87 -18.01
C LEU A 102 0.25 -8.95 -19.09
N SER A 103 0.95 -10.06 -18.87
CA SER A 103 0.81 -11.24 -19.75
C SER A 103 -0.57 -11.88 -19.60
N ALA A 104 -0.96 -12.76 -20.52
CA ALA A 104 -2.25 -13.46 -20.43
C ALA A 104 -2.40 -14.25 -19.11
N GLU A 105 -1.32 -14.91 -18.66
CA GLU A 105 -1.30 -15.63 -17.40
C GLU A 105 -1.51 -14.69 -16.20
N GLU A 106 -0.85 -13.53 -16.21
CA GLU A 106 -0.98 -12.55 -15.13
C GLU A 106 -2.37 -11.92 -15.06
N ASN A 107 -3.01 -11.66 -16.21
CA ASN A 107 -4.39 -11.19 -16.24
C ASN A 107 -5.33 -12.21 -15.59
N VAL A 108 -5.17 -13.50 -15.90
CA VAL A 108 -5.98 -14.58 -15.32
C VAL A 108 -5.69 -14.75 -13.82
N ALA A 109 -4.42 -14.70 -13.42
CA ALA A 109 -4.03 -14.84 -12.02
C ALA A 109 -4.56 -13.67 -11.18
N LEU A 110 -4.46 -12.44 -11.69
CA LEU A 110 -4.99 -11.25 -11.02
C LEU A 110 -6.52 -11.32 -10.90
N ASP A 111 -7.24 -11.62 -11.99
CA ASP A 111 -8.70 -11.76 -11.95
C ASP A 111 -9.16 -12.81 -10.95
N SER A 112 -8.55 -14.01 -10.99
CA SER A 112 -8.90 -15.10 -10.08
C SER A 112 -8.62 -14.70 -8.63
N TRP A 113 -7.47 -14.11 -8.35
CA TRP A 113 -7.11 -13.67 -7.00
C TRP A 113 -8.05 -12.58 -6.46
N VAL A 114 -8.46 -11.60 -7.27
CA VAL A 114 -9.48 -10.62 -6.85
C VAL A 114 -10.80 -11.33 -6.60
N ARG A 115 -11.26 -12.20 -7.51
CA ARG A 115 -12.51 -12.96 -7.33
C ARG A 115 -12.53 -13.79 -6.06
N ASP A 116 -11.39 -14.32 -5.64
CA ASP A 116 -11.22 -15.14 -4.43
C ASP A 116 -11.06 -14.30 -3.14
N GLY A 117 -11.30 -12.99 -3.20
CA GLY A 117 -11.32 -12.10 -2.03
C GLY A 117 -10.19 -11.07 -1.97
N GLY A 118 -9.27 -11.08 -2.94
CA GLY A 118 -8.18 -10.10 -3.01
C GLY A 118 -8.67 -8.64 -3.07
N LYS A 119 -7.91 -7.75 -2.44
CA LYS A 119 -8.19 -6.30 -2.42
C LYS A 119 -7.11 -5.54 -3.17
N LEU A 120 -7.51 -4.89 -4.26
CA LEU A 120 -6.62 -4.22 -5.20
C LEU A 120 -6.80 -2.70 -5.16
N VAL A 121 -5.68 -1.97 -5.11
CA VAL A 121 -5.60 -0.57 -5.53
C VAL A 121 -4.73 -0.52 -6.79
N MET A 122 -5.21 0.13 -7.85
CA MET A 122 -4.51 0.25 -9.12
C MET A 122 -4.46 1.71 -9.57
N PHE A 123 -3.26 2.26 -9.73
CA PHE A 123 -3.03 3.52 -10.42
C PHE A 123 -2.65 3.22 -11.88
N THR A 124 -3.41 3.79 -12.81
CA THR A 124 -3.28 3.56 -14.24
C THR A 124 -3.43 4.86 -15.01
N ASP A 125 -2.31 5.44 -15.38
CA ASP A 125 -2.21 6.70 -16.09
C ASP A 125 -2.12 6.45 -17.62
N PRO A 126 -3.05 6.99 -18.43
CA PRO A 126 -2.96 6.86 -19.87
C PRO A 126 -1.83 7.69 -20.49
N MET A 127 -1.30 8.68 -19.77
CA MET A 127 -0.26 9.59 -20.25
C MET A 127 0.56 10.09 -19.06
N MET A 128 1.43 9.23 -18.54
CA MET A 128 2.28 9.58 -17.42
C MET A 128 3.31 10.63 -17.84
N THR A 129 3.36 11.74 -17.11
CA THR A 129 4.16 12.93 -17.43
C THR A 129 5.33 13.16 -16.48
N GLY A 130 5.50 12.30 -15.46
CA GLY A 130 6.55 12.42 -14.46
C GLY A 130 7.96 12.44 -15.07
N GLU A 131 8.81 13.33 -14.56
CA GLU A 131 10.20 13.38 -14.96
C GLU A 131 10.96 12.18 -14.38
N SER A 132 11.82 11.58 -15.20
CA SER A 132 12.70 10.48 -14.78
C SER A 132 14.10 10.77 -15.28
N ARG A 133 15.10 10.43 -14.45
CA ARG A 133 16.51 10.56 -14.86
C ARG A 133 16.91 9.58 -15.97
N PHE A 134 16.07 8.57 -16.24
CA PHE A 134 16.30 7.58 -17.27
C PHE A 134 15.68 7.97 -18.62
N HIS A 135 16.37 7.61 -19.70
CA HIS A 135 15.90 7.88 -21.06
C HIS A 135 14.68 7.02 -21.44
N VAL A 136 13.90 7.51 -22.41
CA VAL A 136 12.78 6.75 -22.99
C VAL A 136 13.26 5.38 -23.49
N GLY A 137 12.56 4.32 -23.08
CA GLY A 137 12.90 2.93 -23.39
C GLY A 137 13.77 2.22 -22.35
N ASP A 138 14.29 2.92 -21.33
CA ASP A 138 14.92 2.29 -20.18
C ASP A 138 13.87 1.60 -19.31
N ARG A 139 14.13 0.35 -18.90
CA ARG A 139 13.20 -0.45 -18.08
C ARG A 139 12.98 0.10 -16.68
N ARG A 140 13.88 0.94 -16.18
CA ARG A 140 13.79 1.58 -14.86
C ARG A 140 12.96 2.86 -14.87
N ARG A 141 12.67 3.39 -16.07
CA ARG A 141 11.75 4.51 -16.24
C ARG A 141 10.31 4.02 -16.04
N PRO A 142 9.46 4.76 -15.30
CA PRO A 142 8.02 4.51 -15.29
C PRO A 142 7.45 4.42 -16.71
N GLN A 143 6.44 3.58 -16.90
CA GLN A 143 5.78 3.44 -18.20
C GLN A 143 4.95 4.68 -18.50
N ASP A 144 5.20 5.27 -19.67
CA ASP A 144 4.54 6.51 -20.08
C ASP A 144 3.03 6.30 -20.38
N VAL A 145 2.57 5.07 -20.62
CA VAL A 145 1.16 4.75 -20.95
C VAL A 145 0.73 3.44 -20.27
N ALA A 146 -0.50 3.42 -19.75
CA ALA A 146 -1.13 2.22 -19.22
C ALA A 146 -1.51 1.20 -20.31
N LEU A 147 -1.13 -0.07 -20.09
CA LEU A 147 -1.40 -1.19 -21.02
C LEU A 147 -2.25 -2.28 -20.36
N LEU A 148 -3.36 -1.88 -19.74
CA LEU A 148 -4.22 -2.74 -18.91
C LEU A 148 -5.60 -3.02 -19.51
N SER A 149 -5.81 -2.70 -20.80
CA SER A 149 -7.08 -2.92 -21.49
C SER A 149 -7.66 -4.35 -21.34
N PRO A 150 -6.85 -5.44 -21.35
CA PRO A 150 -7.41 -6.78 -21.19
C PRO A 150 -8.13 -7.01 -19.85
N ILE A 151 -7.51 -6.66 -18.71
CA ILE A 151 -8.13 -6.84 -17.39
C ILE A 151 -9.25 -5.82 -17.15
N LEU A 152 -9.07 -4.56 -17.56
CA LEU A 152 -10.10 -3.53 -17.43
C LEU A 152 -11.36 -3.93 -18.22
N GLY A 153 -11.20 -4.33 -19.49
CA GLY A 153 -12.31 -4.78 -20.33
C GLY A 153 -12.99 -6.02 -19.76
N HIS A 154 -12.23 -6.95 -19.19
CA HIS A 154 -12.79 -8.11 -18.51
C HIS A 154 -13.66 -7.73 -17.30
N TRP A 155 -13.31 -6.66 -16.59
CA TRP A 155 -14.11 -6.09 -15.50
C TRP A 155 -15.16 -5.07 -15.95
N GLY A 156 -15.40 -4.96 -17.26
CA GLY A 156 -16.42 -4.07 -17.83
C GLY A 156 -16.02 -2.59 -17.85
N LEU A 157 -14.72 -2.31 -17.82
CA LEU A 157 -14.17 -0.95 -17.87
C LEU A 157 -13.34 -0.73 -19.12
N GLU A 158 -13.31 0.52 -19.57
CA GLU A 158 -12.31 1.02 -20.50
C GLU A 158 -11.67 2.29 -19.93
N LEU A 159 -10.38 2.49 -20.24
CA LEU A 159 -9.66 3.72 -19.90
C LEU A 159 -9.60 4.59 -21.15
N ARG A 160 -10.29 5.73 -21.11
CA ARG A 160 -10.30 6.74 -22.16
C ARG A 160 -9.29 7.84 -21.82
N TYR A 161 -8.80 8.50 -22.85
CA TYR A 161 -7.90 9.63 -22.74
C TYR A 161 -8.37 10.71 -23.71
N ASP A 162 -8.62 11.91 -23.18
CA ASP A 162 -8.85 13.10 -24.00
C ASP A 162 -7.48 13.65 -24.43
N THR A 163 -7.30 13.96 -25.70
CA THR A 163 -6.07 14.60 -26.20
C THR A 163 -6.13 16.12 -26.17
N ALA A 164 -7.31 16.70 -25.88
CA ALA A 164 -7.54 18.14 -25.85
C ALA A 164 -7.40 18.76 -24.45
N GLN A 165 -7.14 17.94 -23.43
CA GLN A 165 -6.91 18.41 -22.06
C GLN A 165 -5.62 19.23 -21.94
N GLN A 166 -5.63 20.13 -20.96
CA GLN A 166 -4.53 21.04 -20.71
C GLN A 166 -3.35 20.30 -20.06
N ASP A 167 -2.16 20.50 -20.60
CA ASP A 167 -0.90 20.02 -20.00
C ASP A 167 -0.64 20.61 -18.60
N GLY A 168 0.06 19.82 -17.78
CA GLY A 168 0.54 20.23 -16.47
C GLY A 168 -0.33 19.78 -15.31
N LEU A 169 0.19 20.00 -14.10
CA LEU A 169 -0.47 19.60 -12.85
C LEU A 169 -1.71 20.45 -12.58
N HIS A 170 -2.84 19.79 -12.36
CA HIS A 170 -4.10 20.40 -11.95
C HIS A 170 -4.59 19.79 -10.64
N MET A 171 -5.32 20.56 -9.85
CA MET A 171 -5.96 20.08 -8.62
C MET A 171 -7.44 19.84 -8.88
N ARG A 172 -7.89 18.60 -8.68
CA ARG A 172 -9.33 18.26 -8.62
C ARG A 172 -9.78 18.19 -7.17
N GLN A 173 -11.06 18.46 -6.93
CA GLN A 173 -11.66 18.31 -5.61
C GLN A 173 -12.19 16.88 -5.47
N VAL A 174 -11.64 16.08 -4.56
CA VAL A 174 -12.10 14.70 -4.31
C VAL A 174 -12.41 14.55 -2.83
N ALA A 175 -13.68 14.34 -2.49
CA ALA A 175 -14.16 14.28 -1.09
C ALA A 175 -13.63 15.46 -0.24
N ASP A 176 -13.79 16.68 -0.75
CA ASP A 176 -13.36 17.93 -0.11
C ASP A 176 -11.86 18.04 0.19
N GLN A 177 -11.02 17.19 -0.43
CA GLN A 177 -9.56 17.33 -0.44
C GLN A 177 -9.00 17.59 -1.85
N PRO A 178 -7.94 18.40 -1.98
CA PRO A 178 -7.26 18.59 -3.26
C PRO A 178 -6.56 17.29 -3.67
N TYR A 179 -6.76 16.91 -4.94
CA TYR A 179 -6.19 15.74 -5.56
C TYR A 179 -5.40 16.15 -6.82
N PRO A 180 -4.07 15.92 -6.86
CA PRO A 180 -3.26 16.23 -8.03
C PRO A 180 -3.59 15.26 -9.19
N VAL A 181 -3.79 15.81 -10.38
CA VAL A 181 -3.89 15.07 -11.64
C VAL A 181 -3.02 15.73 -12.70
N ASN A 182 -2.53 14.96 -13.67
CA ASN A 182 -1.85 15.51 -14.84
C ASN A 182 -2.05 14.56 -16.01
N GLN A 183 -2.76 15.02 -17.05
CA GLN A 183 -3.12 14.18 -18.20
C GLN A 183 -3.95 12.93 -17.83
N ALA A 184 -4.75 13.03 -16.77
CA ALA A 184 -5.62 11.97 -16.30
C ALA A 184 -6.53 11.39 -17.39
N GLY A 185 -6.80 10.10 -17.27
CA GLY A 185 -7.81 9.39 -18.03
C GLY A 185 -9.20 9.50 -17.43
N GLU A 186 -10.13 8.86 -18.13
CA GLU A 186 -11.52 8.66 -17.71
C GLU A 186 -11.83 7.17 -17.79
N LEU A 187 -12.15 6.55 -16.65
CA LEU A 187 -12.71 5.21 -16.61
C LEU A 187 -14.19 5.27 -17.00
N ALA A 188 -14.57 4.47 -17.99
CA ALA A 188 -15.94 4.36 -18.48
C ALA A 188 -16.41 2.91 -18.52
N GLU A 189 -17.73 2.70 -18.52
CA GLU A 189 -18.31 1.38 -18.77
C GLU A 189 -17.95 0.93 -20.20
N ALA A 190 -17.32 -0.24 -20.32
CA ALA A 190 -17.04 -0.85 -21.62
C ALA A 190 -18.33 -1.37 -22.27
N GLU A 191 -18.40 -1.31 -23.61
CA GLU A 191 -19.56 -1.83 -24.35
C GLU A 191 -19.79 -3.32 -24.05
N GLY A 192 -21.02 -3.64 -23.61
CA GLY A 192 -21.39 -5.02 -23.25
C GLY A 192 -20.79 -5.52 -21.93
N GLY A 193 -20.14 -4.64 -21.15
CA GLY A 193 -19.60 -4.95 -19.83
C GLY A 193 -20.68 -5.25 -18.79
N ASN A 194 -20.37 -6.12 -17.83
CA ASN A 194 -21.22 -6.33 -16.66
C ASN A 194 -20.97 -5.19 -15.65
N ARG A 195 -22.02 -4.71 -14.98
CA ARG A 195 -21.96 -3.51 -14.11
C ARG A 195 -21.41 -3.87 -12.71
N THR A 196 -20.15 -4.27 -12.66
CA THR A 196 -19.43 -4.58 -11.41
C THR A 196 -18.81 -3.36 -10.75
N CYS A 197 -18.71 -2.24 -11.47
CA CYS A 197 -17.99 -1.06 -11.05
C CYS A 197 -18.89 0.16 -10.90
N SER A 198 -18.65 0.97 -9.87
CA SER A 198 -19.19 2.31 -9.69
C SER A 198 -18.13 3.34 -10.06
N LEU A 199 -18.47 4.27 -10.94
CA LEU A 199 -17.58 5.34 -11.39
C LEU A 199 -17.80 6.59 -10.52
N GLU A 200 -16.71 7.25 -10.12
CA GLU A 200 -16.72 8.43 -9.25
C GLU A 200 -15.82 9.54 -9.84
N ASN A 201 -16.11 10.81 -9.51
CA ASN A 201 -15.33 12.00 -9.93
C ASN A 201 -15.03 12.00 -11.45
N GLU A 202 -16.09 11.98 -12.25
CA GLU A 202 -16.01 12.01 -13.72
C GLU A 202 -15.09 10.90 -14.29
N GLY A 203 -15.15 9.70 -13.69
CA GLY A 203 -14.37 8.55 -14.15
C GLY A 203 -12.91 8.55 -13.69
N LEU A 204 -12.49 9.48 -12.81
CA LEU A 204 -11.15 9.41 -12.22
C LEU A 204 -10.97 8.17 -11.35
N PHE A 205 -12.06 7.70 -10.71
CA PHE A 205 -12.05 6.48 -9.91
C PHE A 205 -13.10 5.49 -10.41
N ALA A 206 -12.76 4.21 -10.37
CA ALA A 206 -13.71 3.11 -10.48
C ALA A 206 -13.58 2.17 -9.28
N ARG A 207 -14.69 1.92 -8.59
CA ARG A 207 -14.78 0.97 -7.48
C ARG A 207 -15.54 -0.27 -7.93
N CYS A 208 -14.83 -1.39 -8.04
CA CYS A 208 -15.36 -2.64 -8.55
C CYS A 208 -15.50 -3.68 -7.45
N ASN A 209 -16.66 -4.32 -7.36
CA ASN A 209 -16.86 -5.53 -6.58
C ASN A 209 -16.79 -6.73 -7.53
N ILE A 210 -15.79 -7.60 -7.34
CA ILE A 210 -15.45 -8.67 -8.29
C ILE A 210 -15.32 -9.96 -7.49
N GLY A 211 -16.30 -10.86 -7.65
CA GLY A 211 -16.40 -12.04 -6.78
C GLY A 211 -16.51 -11.61 -5.31
N ASP A 212 -15.67 -12.19 -4.47
CA ASP A 212 -15.58 -11.88 -3.04
C ASP A 212 -14.61 -10.72 -2.74
N GLY A 213 -13.83 -10.28 -3.74
CA GLY A 213 -12.86 -9.19 -3.61
C GLY A 213 -13.33 -7.88 -4.20
N SER A 214 -12.40 -6.93 -4.27
CA SER A 214 -12.67 -5.60 -4.80
C SER A 214 -11.43 -4.94 -5.40
N ALA A 215 -11.65 -4.05 -6.36
CA ALA A 215 -10.62 -3.22 -6.97
C ALA A 215 -11.02 -1.74 -6.91
N LEU A 216 -10.13 -0.89 -6.42
CA LEU A 216 -10.18 0.56 -6.57
C LEU A 216 -9.16 0.97 -7.63
N ILE A 217 -9.65 1.47 -8.76
CA ILE A 217 -8.83 1.84 -9.91
C ILE A 217 -8.85 3.36 -10.03
N VAL A 218 -7.68 3.95 -10.26
CA VAL A 218 -7.44 5.39 -10.39
C VAL A 218 -6.89 5.66 -11.79
N ALA A 219 -7.57 6.51 -12.55
CA ALA A 219 -7.27 6.81 -13.96
C ALA A 219 -6.10 7.81 -14.13
N ASP A 220 -5.19 7.90 -13.17
CA ASP A 220 -4.10 8.86 -13.13
C ASP A 220 -3.04 8.33 -12.17
N ALA A 221 -1.77 8.68 -12.39
CA ALA A 221 -0.69 8.34 -11.47
C ALA A 221 0.16 9.56 -11.07
N ALA A 222 -0.24 10.79 -11.42
CA ALA A 222 0.45 12.02 -11.02
C ALA A 222 0.49 12.18 -9.50
N LEU A 223 -0.47 11.60 -8.77
CA LEU A 223 -0.39 11.51 -7.32
C LEU A 223 0.92 10.86 -6.86
N LEU A 224 1.40 9.85 -7.57
CA LEU A 224 2.58 9.03 -7.27
C LEU A 224 3.82 9.49 -8.06
N ASP A 225 3.85 10.74 -8.51
CA ASP A 225 5.02 11.26 -9.23
C ASP A 225 6.25 11.40 -8.32
N LEU A 226 7.44 11.32 -8.93
CA LEU A 226 8.74 11.36 -8.26
C LEU A 226 9.02 12.71 -7.59
N GLU A 227 8.55 13.80 -8.19
CA GLU A 227 8.70 15.17 -7.68
C GLU A 227 7.73 15.52 -6.54
N GLY A 228 6.89 14.57 -6.13
CA GLY A 228 5.94 14.72 -5.04
C GLY A 228 6.59 14.72 -3.63
N PRO A 229 5.76 14.80 -2.58
CA PRO A 229 4.30 14.87 -2.63
C PRO A 229 3.82 16.25 -3.08
N HIS A 230 2.87 16.29 -4.01
CA HIS A 230 2.12 17.51 -4.32
C HIS A 230 1.16 17.87 -3.17
N ILE A 231 0.56 19.07 -3.21
CA ILE A 231 -0.43 19.50 -2.21
C ILE A 231 -1.55 18.45 -2.12
N GLY A 232 -1.82 17.97 -0.91
CA GLY A 232 -2.82 16.93 -0.65
C GLY A 232 -2.39 15.50 -1.00
N GLY A 233 -1.14 15.30 -1.46
CA GLY A 233 -0.64 14.02 -1.96
C GLY A 233 -0.60 12.91 -0.90
N GLU A 234 0.03 13.16 0.25
CA GLU A 234 0.10 12.15 1.33
C GLU A 234 -1.30 11.76 1.85
N THR A 235 -2.14 12.76 2.12
CA THR A 235 -3.51 12.54 2.60
C THR A 235 -4.35 11.76 1.59
N SER A 236 -4.26 12.13 0.31
CA SER A 236 -4.97 11.45 -0.78
C SER A 236 -4.50 10.01 -0.96
N LEU A 237 -3.19 9.76 -0.90
CA LEU A 237 -2.63 8.42 -0.99
C LEU A 237 -3.14 7.54 0.14
N MET A 238 -3.03 8.00 1.39
CA MET A 238 -3.48 7.22 2.55
C MET A 238 -4.98 6.94 2.51
N ARG A 239 -5.78 7.91 2.06
CA ARG A 239 -7.23 7.72 1.87
C ARG A 239 -7.54 6.66 0.81
N ILE A 240 -6.87 6.70 -0.34
CA ILE A 240 -7.07 5.69 -1.41
C ILE A 240 -6.71 4.29 -0.91
N ILE A 241 -5.59 4.17 -0.19
CA ILE A 241 -5.13 2.90 0.38
C ILE A 241 -6.10 2.39 1.44
N ALA A 242 -6.58 3.27 2.33
CA ALA A 242 -7.60 2.98 3.33
C ALA A 242 -8.86 2.41 2.69
N GLN A 243 -9.41 3.13 1.71
CA GLN A 243 -10.68 2.82 1.08
C GLN A 243 -10.61 1.62 0.13
N GLY A 244 -9.51 1.47 -0.60
CA GLY A 244 -9.35 0.40 -1.58
C GLY A 244 -9.01 -0.94 -0.94
N LEU A 245 -8.18 -0.93 0.10
CA LEU A 245 -7.74 -2.15 0.79
C LEU A 245 -8.60 -2.49 2.01
N GLY A 246 -9.34 -1.53 2.57
CA GLY A 246 -10.17 -1.74 3.76
C GLY A 246 -9.38 -1.99 5.05
N ILE A 247 -8.12 -1.54 5.11
CA ILE A 247 -7.19 -1.84 6.20
C ILE A 247 -6.93 -0.70 7.18
N LEU A 248 -7.25 0.54 6.78
CA LEU A 248 -7.08 1.70 7.64
C LEU A 248 -8.47 2.14 8.06
N ARG A 249 -8.83 1.91 9.32
CA ARG A 249 -9.97 2.63 9.91
C ARG A 249 -9.56 4.10 9.92
N GLU A 250 -10.44 4.98 9.45
CA GLU A 250 -10.35 6.39 9.86
C GLU A 250 -10.26 6.38 11.38
N ASP A 251 -9.19 6.93 11.93
CA ASP A 251 -9.14 7.27 13.34
C ASP A 251 -10.35 8.17 13.57
N SER A 252 -11.40 7.60 14.19
CA SER A 252 -12.50 8.36 14.73
C SER A 252 -11.87 9.34 15.69
N GLY A 253 -11.80 10.61 15.27
CA GLY A 253 -11.41 11.72 16.12
C GLY A 253 -12.20 11.66 17.42
N PRO A 254 -11.66 12.21 18.53
CA PRO A 254 -12.31 12.10 19.83
C PRO A 254 -13.75 12.61 19.70
N GLU A 255 -14.70 11.78 20.12
CA GLU A 255 -16.08 12.19 20.32
C GLU A 255 -16.06 13.42 21.23
N GLU A 256 -16.25 14.62 20.67
CA GLU A 256 -16.59 15.79 21.46
C GLU A 256 -17.94 15.50 22.07
N GLU A 257 -17.89 15.07 23.34
CA GLU A 257 -19.01 14.92 24.23
C GLU A 257 -19.72 16.27 24.34
N PHE A 258 -20.74 16.46 23.49
CA PHE A 258 -21.69 17.55 23.63
C PHE A 258 -22.53 17.28 24.88
N GLN A 259 -22.14 17.88 26.00
CA GLN A 259 -22.98 17.96 27.19
C GLN A 259 -24.01 19.10 27.03
N PRO A 260 -25.27 18.87 27.47
CA PRO A 260 -26.42 19.73 27.18
C PRO A 260 -26.40 21.11 27.87
#